data_AF-A0A1M5XR09-F1
#
_entry.id   AF-A0A1M5XR09-F1
#
_cell.length_a   1.000
_cell.length_b   1.000
_cell.length_c   1.000
_cell.angle_alpha   90.00
_cell.angle_beta   90.00
_cell.angle_gamma   90.00
#
_symmetry.space_group_name_H-M   'P 1'
#
loop_
_entity.id
_entity.type
_entity.pdbx_description
1 polymer ?
#
loop_
_entity_poly.entity_id
_entity_poly.type
_entity_poly.pdbx_seq_one_letter_code
_entity_poly.pdbx_strand_id
1 'polypeptide(L)'
;MGARTPRPGLLDGDGDIAIHKCSSWSQRTTAHVADLQGQINRLKSRAGAEAGAGAGLDTGCVEKAETHLRAAREALGGRGLWQRLSGRASDRALANVHEAEVAIVRLVPENELRGKLLPVLVQARLHLDPGDARLQRLEQVASRSRNGKVTEDDRELLAHTLHSAYQAEQAERAKVRSFIAIVGVATVVMALIAVGFALWALTDAHGVGTRFCFPMNADNPNAVPTVCPLGDEPSWQGVWFVEFCGMLGAAVAGAISLREVRGTAGPYRVASGLLLLRLPVGALTAVIGIILLSGRFFPGLTALDTSTQIIAWAIAFGVLQEPVTRAIDRQGQFLLENVRASGRKPDNGPGKRPRPGRKPPASSSQASHPEPEPEPELEPQSEPELEPQSEPEPEPAGEPEPKARGGAVSRVLGRRSASRAPRRPD
;
A
#
# COMPACT_ATOMS: atom_id res chain seq x y z
N MET A 1 -3.76 -5.57 32.98
CA MET A 1 -3.31 -6.82 33.62
C MET A 1 -1.90 -7.15 33.11
N GLY A 2 -0.89 -7.09 33.99
CA GLY A 2 0.46 -7.62 33.79
C GLY A 2 1.41 -6.80 32.91
N ALA A 3 1.98 -5.71 33.44
CA ALA A 3 3.23 -5.16 32.92
C ALA A 3 4.32 -6.23 33.09
N ARG A 4 4.74 -6.89 32.01
CA ARG A 4 6.02 -7.61 32.03
C ARG A 4 7.11 -6.56 32.03
N THR A 5 7.68 -6.32 33.20
CA THR A 5 8.99 -5.70 33.33
C THR A 5 9.96 -6.40 32.37
N PRO A 6 10.77 -5.63 31.60
CA PRO A 6 11.82 -6.24 30.78
C PRO A 6 12.74 -7.07 31.69
N ARG A 7 13.16 -8.26 31.22
CA ARG A 7 14.07 -9.12 31.97
C ARG A 7 15.35 -8.32 32.29
N PRO A 8 15.80 -8.26 33.55
CA PRO A 8 17.06 -7.61 33.90
C PRO A 8 18.20 -8.35 33.21
N GLY A 9 18.96 -7.66 32.36
CA GLY A 9 20.11 -8.21 31.62
C GLY A 9 20.05 -8.09 30.09
N LEU A 10 19.00 -7.54 29.50
CA LEU A 10 18.91 -7.32 28.04
C LEU A 10 19.06 -5.85 27.61
N LEU A 11 19.30 -4.94 28.55
CA LEU A 11 19.49 -3.51 28.28
C LEU A 11 20.93 -3.18 28.65
N ASP A 12 21.68 -2.56 27.74
CA ASP A 12 22.90 -1.86 28.14
C ASP A 12 22.53 -0.61 28.97
N GLY A 13 23.53 0.09 29.52
CA GLY A 13 23.32 1.29 30.33
C GLY A 13 22.55 2.40 29.61
N ASP A 14 22.46 2.33 28.28
CA ASP A 14 21.79 3.29 27.41
C ASP A 14 20.40 2.82 26.95
N GLY A 15 19.97 1.63 27.37
CA GLY A 15 18.65 1.06 27.09
C GLY A 15 18.53 0.42 25.72
N ASP A 16 19.66 0.10 25.09
CA ASP A 16 19.68 -0.41 23.73
C ASP A 16 19.46 -1.94 23.73
N ILE A 17 18.46 -2.36 22.95
CA ILE A 17 18.13 -3.74 22.55
C ILE A 17 17.22 -4.56 23.51
N ALA A 18 15.94 -4.19 23.66
CA ALA A 18 14.92 -5.20 24.05
C ALA A 18 13.45 -4.86 23.72
N ILE A 19 13.13 -4.21 22.59
CA ILE A 19 11.70 -4.01 22.25
C ILE A 19 11.16 -5.21 21.45
N HIS A 20 10.67 -6.23 22.18
CA HIS A 20 10.14 -7.49 21.64
C HIS A 20 8.84 -7.38 20.79
N LYS A 21 8.35 -6.17 20.46
CA LYS A 21 7.08 -5.98 19.73
C LYS A 21 7.16 -4.95 18.60
N CYS A 22 8.30 -4.79 17.94
CA CYS A 22 8.49 -3.78 16.89
C CYS A 22 8.43 -4.34 15.47
N SER A 23 8.01 -3.51 14.51
CA SER A 23 8.11 -3.83 13.08
C SER A 23 9.58 -3.98 12.68
N SER A 24 9.86 -4.69 11.57
CA SER A 24 11.22 -4.84 11.04
C SER A 24 11.91 -3.49 10.79
N TRP A 25 11.14 -2.49 10.34
CA TRP A 25 11.62 -1.11 10.23
C TRP A 25 12.06 -0.54 11.58
N SER A 26 11.21 -0.62 12.60
CA SER A 26 11.54 -0.08 13.92
C SER A 26 12.73 -0.80 14.56
N GLN A 27 12.89 -2.11 14.34
CA GLN A 27 14.07 -2.85 14.81
C GLN A 27 15.36 -2.35 14.15
N ARG A 28 15.35 -2.16 12.83
CA ARG A 28 16.51 -1.60 12.11
C ARG A 28 16.85 -0.19 12.59
N THR A 29 15.86 0.66 12.78
CA THR A 29 16.09 2.02 13.30
C THR A 29 16.59 2.01 14.74
N THR A 30 16.10 1.11 15.60
CA THR A 30 16.64 0.97 16.96
C THR A 30 18.09 0.50 16.95
N ALA A 31 18.46 -0.46 16.11
CA ALA A 31 19.85 -0.90 15.96
C ALA A 31 20.76 0.23 15.47
N HIS A 32 20.25 1.05 14.55
CA HIS A 32 20.97 2.23 14.06
C HIS A 32 21.15 3.30 15.15
N VAL A 33 20.11 3.57 15.96
CA VAL A 33 20.22 4.46 17.13
C VAL A 33 21.29 3.96 18.10
N ALA A 34 21.36 2.66 18.36
CA ALA A 34 22.38 2.06 19.23
C ALA A 34 23.80 2.22 18.64
N ASP A 35 23.96 2.06 17.33
CA ASP A 35 25.25 2.33 16.66
C ASP A 35 25.69 3.80 16.84
N LEU A 36 24.78 4.75 16.63
CA LEU A 36 25.05 6.18 16.84
C LEU A 36 25.39 6.50 18.30
N GLN A 37 24.71 5.87 19.26
CA GLN A 37 25.05 6.00 20.67
C GLN A 37 26.46 5.47 20.96
N GLY A 38 26.81 4.30 20.40
CA GLY A 38 28.15 3.73 20.48
C GLY A 38 29.23 4.66 19.94
N GLN A 39 28.96 5.37 18.84
CA GLN A 39 29.86 6.38 18.29
C GLN A 39 30.05 7.57 19.24
N ILE A 40 28.98 8.09 19.85
CA ILE A 40 29.06 9.18 20.85
C ILE A 40 29.86 8.71 22.07
N ASN A 41 29.59 7.51 22.59
CA ASN A 41 30.28 6.96 23.75
C ASN A 41 31.78 6.80 23.48
N ARG A 42 32.16 6.39 22.26
CA ARG A 42 33.56 6.31 21.82
C ARG A 42 34.22 7.70 21.75
N LEU A 43 33.52 8.72 21.25
CA LEU A 43 34.04 10.08 21.20
C LEU A 43 34.23 10.65 22.61
N LYS A 44 33.28 10.40 23.52
CA LYS A 44 33.38 10.78 24.94
C LYS A 44 34.57 10.12 25.64
N SER A 45 34.77 8.82 25.46
CA SER A 45 35.87 8.10 26.12
C SER A 45 37.24 8.57 25.62
N ARG A 46 37.36 8.84 24.32
CA ARG A 46 38.57 9.42 23.72
C ARG A 46 38.84 10.83 24.26
N ALA A 47 37.81 11.68 24.32
CA ALA A 47 37.95 13.02 24.88
C ALA A 47 38.34 13.00 26.37
N GLY A 48 37.82 12.04 27.16
CA GLY A 48 38.24 11.86 28.55
C GLY A 48 39.70 11.45 28.69
N ALA A 49 40.22 10.65 27.77
CA ALA A 49 41.65 10.29 27.72
C ALA A 49 42.53 11.46 27.25
N GLU A 50 42.05 12.27 26.32
CA GLU A 50 42.75 13.45 25.77
C GLU A 50 42.58 14.73 26.61
N ALA A 51 41.63 14.76 27.57
CA ALA A 51 41.40 15.89 28.47
C ALA A 51 42.61 16.22 29.38
N GLY A 52 43.51 15.25 29.59
CA GLY A 52 44.82 15.50 30.21
C GLY A 52 45.79 16.31 29.33
N ALA A 53 45.49 16.48 28.04
CA ALA A 53 46.34 17.11 27.02
C ALA A 53 45.72 18.37 26.37
N GLY A 54 44.57 18.86 26.86
CA GLY A 54 44.03 20.19 26.49
C GLY A 54 43.08 20.23 25.28
N ALA A 55 42.69 19.09 24.69
CA ALA A 55 41.65 19.03 23.65
C ALA A 55 40.28 18.72 24.28
N GLY A 56 39.45 19.74 24.47
CA GLY A 56 38.08 19.60 24.98
C GLY A 56 37.10 19.23 23.87
N LEU A 57 36.29 18.18 24.08
CA LEU A 57 35.12 17.89 23.26
C LEU A 57 34.01 18.89 23.59
N ASP A 58 33.30 19.40 22.59
CA ASP A 58 32.14 20.28 22.79
C ASP A 58 31.01 19.50 23.47
N THR A 59 30.93 19.65 24.79
CA THR A 59 29.93 19.00 25.65
C THR A 59 28.50 19.41 25.28
N GLY A 60 28.29 20.62 24.77
CA GLY A 60 26.97 21.10 24.34
C GLY A 60 26.48 20.37 23.09
N CYS A 61 27.35 20.17 22.09
CA CYS A 61 27.01 19.40 20.90
C CYS A 61 26.73 17.92 21.22
N VAL A 62 27.49 17.35 22.16
CA VAL A 62 27.28 15.98 22.64
C VAL A 62 25.93 15.82 23.33
N GLU A 63 25.59 16.71 24.26
CA GLU A 63 24.31 16.67 24.97
C GLU A 63 23.12 16.82 24.00
N LYS A 64 23.28 17.66 22.97
CA LYS A 64 22.26 17.83 21.93
C LYS A 64 22.07 16.56 21.09
N ALA A 65 23.17 15.91 20.69
CA ALA A 65 23.11 14.65 19.95
C ALA A 65 22.41 13.55 20.78
N GLU A 66 22.73 13.42 22.07
CA GLU A 66 22.08 12.47 22.97
C GLU A 66 20.59 12.78 23.18
N THR A 67 20.23 14.06 23.24
CA THR A 67 18.83 14.47 23.33
C THR A 67 18.04 14.05 22.10
N HIS A 68 18.62 14.20 20.90
CA HIS A 68 18.01 13.69 19.67
C HIS A 68 17.87 12.15 19.69
N LEU A 69 18.91 11.41 20.07
CA LEU A 69 18.80 9.94 20.18
C LEU A 69 17.74 9.50 21.20
N ARG A 70 17.63 10.19 22.34
CA ARG A 70 16.59 9.95 23.36
C ARG A 70 15.19 10.20 22.78
N ALA A 71 15.00 11.31 22.07
CA ALA A 71 13.73 11.62 21.40
C ALA A 71 13.38 10.59 20.31
N ALA A 72 14.39 10.04 19.62
CA ALA A 72 14.21 8.95 18.67
C ALA A 72 13.76 7.65 19.36
N ARG A 73 14.39 7.27 20.49
CA ARG A 73 13.98 6.10 21.30
C ARG A 73 12.55 6.21 21.80
N GLU A 74 12.17 7.39 22.30
CA GLU A 74 10.80 7.65 22.77
C GLU A 74 9.78 7.50 21.64
N ALA A 75 10.08 8.06 20.46
CA ALA A 75 9.22 7.94 19.28
C ALA A 75 9.08 6.48 18.81
N LEU A 76 10.14 5.68 18.88
CA LEU A 76 10.11 4.24 18.56
C LEU A 76 9.35 3.40 19.61
N GLY A 77 9.31 3.86 20.87
CA GLY A 77 8.63 3.20 22.00
C GLY A 77 7.11 3.38 22.04
N GLY A 78 6.51 4.14 21.11
CA GLY A 78 5.08 4.45 21.07
C GLY A 78 4.17 3.21 21.11
N ARG A 79 3.23 3.19 22.06
CA ARG A 79 2.41 2.01 22.41
C ARG A 79 1.08 1.89 21.64
N GLY A 80 0.67 2.92 20.88
CA GLY A 80 -0.64 2.94 20.22
C GLY A 80 -0.68 2.31 18.82
N LEU A 81 -1.66 1.44 18.55
CA LEU A 81 -1.90 0.86 17.21
C LEU A 81 -2.16 1.95 16.15
N TRP A 82 -2.91 2.99 16.52
CA TRP A 82 -3.20 4.16 15.67
C TRP A 82 -1.98 5.06 15.45
N GLN A 83 -1.14 5.27 16.47
CA GLN A 83 0.10 6.04 16.33
C GLN A 83 1.08 5.34 15.38
N ARG A 84 1.14 4.00 15.44
CA ARG A 84 1.91 3.14 14.54
C ARG A 84 1.40 3.17 13.10
N LEU A 85 0.08 3.29 12.91
CA LEU A 85 -0.51 3.39 11.58
C LEU A 85 -0.35 4.79 10.97
N SER A 86 -0.30 5.84 11.79
CA SER A 86 -0.25 7.24 11.31
C SER A 86 1.09 7.68 10.71
N GLY A 87 2.17 6.90 10.91
CA GLY A 87 3.52 7.24 10.44
C GLY A 87 4.21 8.41 11.17
N ARG A 88 3.48 9.20 11.99
CA ARG A 88 4.04 10.37 12.69
C ARG A 88 5.17 10.02 13.66
N ALA A 89 5.05 8.91 14.37
CA ALA A 89 6.09 8.42 15.26
C ALA A 89 7.35 8.00 14.49
N SER A 90 7.17 7.39 13.31
CA SER A 90 8.28 7.05 12.42
C SER A 90 8.99 8.29 11.88
N ASP A 91 8.25 9.32 11.46
CA ASP A 91 8.80 10.60 11.00
C ASP A 91 9.59 11.28 12.11
N ARG A 92 9.04 11.32 13.34
CA ARG A 92 9.71 11.90 14.50
C ARG A 92 10.98 11.15 14.86
N ALA A 93 10.96 9.81 14.85
CA ALA A 93 12.14 9.00 15.13
C ALA A 93 13.24 9.27 14.10
N LEU A 94 12.90 9.22 12.82
CA LEU A 94 13.83 9.45 11.72
C LEU A 94 14.40 10.86 11.74
N ALA A 95 13.57 11.90 11.93
CA ALA A 95 14.05 13.27 11.98
C ALA A 95 15.08 13.46 13.10
N ASN A 96 14.83 12.88 14.28
CA ASN A 96 15.80 12.94 15.37
C ASN A 96 17.07 12.12 15.10
N VAL A 97 16.97 10.96 14.44
CA VAL A 97 18.15 10.21 13.99
C VAL A 97 19.00 11.04 13.03
N HIS A 98 18.37 11.69 12.04
CA HIS A 98 19.06 12.52 11.06
C HIS A 98 19.77 13.71 11.72
N GLU A 99 19.12 14.39 12.67
CA GLU A 99 19.76 15.48 13.42
C GLU A 99 20.92 14.99 14.30
N ALA A 100 20.79 13.80 14.91
CA ALA A 100 21.87 13.19 15.68
C ALA A 100 23.08 12.84 14.79
N GLU A 101 22.86 12.31 13.58
CA GLU A 101 23.94 12.03 12.64
C GLU A 101 24.68 13.29 12.19
N VAL A 102 23.95 14.36 11.87
CA VAL A 102 24.54 15.65 11.52
C VAL A 102 25.37 16.19 12.70
N ALA A 103 24.87 16.07 13.93
CA ALA A 103 25.63 16.45 15.13
C ALA A 103 26.89 15.59 15.32
N ILE A 104 26.82 14.28 15.08
CA ILE A 104 27.98 13.38 15.16
C ILE A 104 29.05 13.77 14.14
N VAL A 105 28.68 14.12 12.90
CA VAL A 105 29.65 14.58 11.88
C VAL A 105 30.40 15.83 12.34
N ARG A 106 29.76 16.74 13.09
CA ARG A 106 30.41 17.92 13.68
C ARG A 106 31.33 17.60 14.85
N LEU A 107 31.11 16.48 15.54
CA LEU A 107 31.92 16.04 16.70
C LEU A 107 33.12 15.18 16.30
N VAL A 108 33.12 14.59 15.10
CA VAL A 108 34.18 13.68 14.65
C VAL A 108 35.48 14.45 14.42
N PRO A 109 36.61 13.99 14.98
CA PRO A 109 37.90 14.65 14.82
C PRO A 109 38.42 14.57 13.38
N GLU A 110 39.28 15.51 12.98
CA GLU A 110 39.79 15.62 11.60
C GLU A 110 40.42 14.34 11.04
N ASN A 111 41.04 13.52 11.90
CA ASN A 111 41.66 12.26 11.50
C ASN A 111 40.65 11.20 11.04
N GLU A 112 39.41 11.27 11.54
CA GLU A 112 38.33 10.33 11.22
C GLU A 112 37.32 10.93 10.22
N LEU A 113 37.37 12.24 9.99
CA LEU A 113 36.45 12.97 9.10
C LEU A 113 36.46 12.43 7.67
N ARG A 114 37.61 11.99 7.17
CA ARG A 114 37.73 11.33 5.85
C ARG A 114 36.86 10.07 5.73
N GLY A 115 36.68 9.32 6.82
CA GLY A 115 35.82 8.14 6.84
C GLY A 115 34.34 8.46 6.68
N LYS A 116 33.92 9.68 7.07
CA LYS A 116 32.52 10.15 6.95
C LYS A 116 32.19 10.75 5.58
N LEU A 117 33.20 11.15 4.82
CA LEU A 117 33.02 11.77 3.50
C LEU A 117 32.24 10.88 2.52
N LEU A 118 32.61 9.59 2.40
CA LEU A 118 31.97 8.71 1.42
C LEU A 118 30.49 8.44 1.76
N PRO A 119 30.11 8.06 3.00
CA PRO A 119 28.70 7.94 3.38
C PRO A 119 27.88 9.22 3.12
N VAL A 120 28.42 10.38 3.48
CA VAL A 120 27.74 11.68 3.27
C VAL A 120 27.55 11.96 1.79
N LEU A 121 28.57 11.71 0.96
CA LEU A 121 28.50 11.94 -0.48
C LEU A 121 27.50 11.01 -1.16
N VAL A 122 27.41 9.74 -0.73
CA VAL A 122 26.39 8.81 -1.23
C VAL A 122 24.99 9.33 -0.88
N GLN A 123 24.75 9.72 0.38
CA GLN A 123 23.44 10.22 0.79
C GLN A 123 23.07 11.53 0.07
N ALA A 124 24.03 12.43 -0.11
CA ALA A 124 23.86 13.67 -0.83
C ALA A 124 23.47 13.43 -2.30
N ARG A 125 24.16 12.52 -3.00
CA ARG A 125 23.83 12.18 -4.40
C ARG A 125 22.46 11.50 -4.57
N LEU A 126 21.96 10.83 -3.54
CA LEU A 126 20.67 10.15 -3.60
C LEU A 126 19.49 11.13 -3.54
N HIS A 127 19.62 12.25 -2.83
CA HIS A 127 18.49 13.15 -2.55
C HIS A 127 18.68 14.60 -3.00
N LEU A 128 19.90 15.04 -3.35
CA LEU A 128 20.15 16.37 -3.89
C LEU A 128 20.19 16.37 -5.41
N ASP A 129 19.83 17.50 -6.01
CA ASP A 129 19.95 17.72 -7.45
C ASP A 129 21.44 17.75 -7.88
N PRO A 130 21.83 17.15 -9.02
CA PRO A 130 23.19 17.22 -9.53
C PRO A 130 23.73 18.66 -9.72
N GLY A 131 22.84 19.65 -9.89
CA GLY A 131 23.17 21.07 -10.01
C GLY A 131 23.37 21.80 -8.68
N ASP A 132 23.18 21.16 -7.52
CA ASP A 132 23.33 21.82 -6.22
C ASP A 132 24.81 22.22 -5.97
N ALA A 133 25.06 23.50 -5.73
CA ALA A 133 26.39 24.04 -5.47
C ALA A 133 27.09 23.38 -4.27
N ARG A 134 26.33 22.90 -3.27
CA ARG A 134 26.87 22.22 -2.09
C ARG A 134 27.37 20.82 -2.44
N LEU A 135 26.61 20.08 -3.25
CA LEU A 135 27.00 18.77 -3.73
C LEU A 135 28.25 18.87 -4.60
N GLN A 136 28.30 19.82 -5.54
CA GLN A 136 29.48 20.04 -6.39
C GLN A 136 30.73 20.37 -5.57
N ARG A 137 30.61 21.24 -4.55
CA ARG A 137 31.73 21.53 -3.64
C ARG A 137 32.16 20.30 -2.84
N LEU A 138 31.22 19.49 -2.36
CA LEU A 138 31.52 18.25 -1.65
C LEU A 138 32.26 17.24 -2.54
N GLU A 139 31.90 17.14 -3.83
CA GLU A 139 32.59 16.30 -4.80
C GLU A 139 34.01 16.80 -5.10
N GLN A 140 34.20 18.12 -5.18
CA GLN A 140 35.53 18.72 -5.28
C GLN A 140 36.38 18.38 -4.05
N VAL A 141 35.83 18.52 -2.83
CA VAL A 141 36.49 18.12 -1.59
C VAL A 141 36.82 16.63 -1.60
N ALA A 142 35.91 15.77 -2.10
CA ALA A 142 36.17 14.34 -2.19
C ALA A 142 37.30 14.00 -3.17
N SER A 143 37.36 14.68 -4.31
CA SER A 143 38.44 14.51 -5.30
C SER A 143 39.80 14.95 -4.75
N ARG A 144 39.86 16.08 -4.03
CA ARG A 144 41.06 16.60 -3.37
C ARG A 144 41.49 15.71 -2.21
N SER A 145 40.53 15.25 -1.42
CA SER A 145 40.78 14.41 -0.25
C SER A 145 41.41 13.09 -0.63
N ARG A 146 41.20 12.56 -1.85
CA ARG A 146 41.89 11.34 -2.31
C ARG A 146 43.40 11.38 -2.04
N ASN A 147 44.04 12.53 -2.20
CA ASN A 147 45.49 12.74 -2.05
C ASN A 147 45.88 13.63 -0.84
N GLY A 148 44.95 14.05 0.02
CA GLY A 148 45.22 15.02 1.10
C GLY A 148 44.35 14.85 2.36
N LYS A 149 44.59 15.71 3.36
CA LYS A 149 43.80 15.77 4.60
C LYS A 149 42.52 16.59 4.40
N VAL A 150 41.46 16.17 5.09
CA VAL A 150 40.20 16.92 5.18
C VAL A 150 40.36 17.95 6.30
N THR A 151 39.96 19.19 6.04
CA THR A 151 40.13 20.36 6.92
C THR A 151 38.89 20.61 7.77
N GLU A 152 39.01 21.44 8.81
CA GLU A 152 37.87 21.89 9.63
C GLU A 152 36.75 22.53 8.79
N ASP A 153 37.08 23.35 7.79
CA ASP A 153 36.09 23.98 6.90
C ASP A 153 35.29 22.94 6.10
N ASP A 154 35.92 21.82 5.74
CA ASP A 154 35.24 20.72 5.06
C ASP A 154 34.25 20.01 6.00
N ARG A 155 34.45 20.06 7.33
CA ARG A 155 33.54 19.44 8.31
C ARG A 155 32.17 20.10 8.29
N GLU A 156 32.13 21.43 8.32
CA GLU A 156 30.86 22.16 8.31
C GLU A 156 30.18 22.04 6.93
N LEU A 157 30.95 21.96 5.84
CA LEU A 157 30.41 21.63 4.53
C LEU A 157 29.77 20.23 4.51
N LEU A 158 30.41 19.21 5.10
CA LEU A 158 29.84 17.86 5.23
C LEU A 158 28.55 17.88 6.06
N ALA A 159 28.55 18.55 7.20
CA ALA A 159 27.38 18.62 8.08
C ALA A 159 26.20 19.33 7.38
N HIS A 160 26.45 20.47 6.73
CA HIS A 160 25.41 21.20 6.00
C HIS A 160 24.88 20.44 4.78
N THR A 161 25.75 19.79 4.00
CA THR A 161 25.34 18.98 2.85
C THR A 161 24.48 17.79 3.28
N LEU A 162 24.91 17.07 4.34
CA LEU A 162 24.15 15.98 4.92
C LEU A 162 22.78 16.44 5.43
N HIS A 163 22.74 17.54 6.17
CA HIS A 163 21.49 18.10 6.68
C HIS A 163 20.53 18.46 5.55
N SER A 164 21.00 19.08 4.46
CA SER A 164 20.15 19.36 3.29
C SER A 164 19.68 18.10 2.57
N ALA A 165 20.51 17.07 2.46
CA ALA A 165 20.11 15.79 1.88
C ALA A 165 18.99 15.16 2.71
N TYR A 166 19.10 15.20 4.05
CA TYR A 166 18.07 14.71 4.94
C TYR A 166 16.77 15.52 4.93
N GLN A 167 16.84 16.84 4.75
CA GLN A 167 15.64 17.65 4.53
C GLN A 167 14.95 17.30 3.21
N ALA A 168 15.70 17.07 2.14
CA ALA A 168 15.16 16.66 0.85
C ALA A 168 14.48 15.28 0.95
N GLU A 169 15.14 14.31 1.59
CA GLU A 169 14.57 12.98 1.87
C GLU A 169 13.27 13.08 2.69
N GLN A 170 13.23 13.94 3.70
CA GLN A 170 12.02 14.17 4.50
C GLN A 170 10.89 14.79 3.68
N ALA A 171 11.19 15.71 2.76
CA ALA A 171 10.20 16.31 1.87
C ALA A 171 9.61 15.29 0.89
N GLU A 172 10.41 14.36 0.37
CA GLU A 172 9.94 13.24 -0.45
C GLU A 172 9.00 12.33 0.33
N ARG A 173 9.39 11.96 1.56
CA ARG A 173 8.56 11.13 2.45
C ARG A 173 7.27 11.81 2.88
N ALA A 174 7.27 13.14 3.03
CA ALA A 174 6.07 13.90 3.34
C ALA A 174 4.96 13.76 2.29
N LYS A 175 5.33 13.63 1.00
CA LYS A 175 4.38 13.38 -0.09
C LYS A 175 3.67 12.03 0.08
N VAL A 176 4.44 10.98 0.41
CA VAL A 176 3.91 9.64 0.67
C VAL A 176 2.95 9.64 1.86
N ARG A 177 3.27 10.37 2.92
CA ARG A 177 2.38 10.54 4.08
C ARG A 177 1.07 11.22 3.70
N SER A 178 1.12 12.33 2.96
CA SER A 178 -0.08 13.04 2.50
C SER A 178 -0.96 12.10 1.68
N PHE A 179 -0.36 11.31 0.78
CA PHE A 179 -1.08 10.32 -0.01
C PHE A 179 -1.79 9.28 0.87
N ILE A 180 -1.10 8.68 1.86
CA ILE A 180 -1.72 7.70 2.76
C ILE A 180 -2.83 8.32 3.61
N ALA A 181 -2.66 9.57 4.06
CA ALA A 181 -3.69 10.27 4.81
C ALA A 181 -4.95 10.49 3.96
N ILE A 182 -4.80 10.94 2.72
CA ILE A 182 -5.90 11.12 1.77
C ILE A 182 -6.57 9.77 1.47
N VAL A 183 -5.79 8.73 1.18
CA VAL A 183 -6.28 7.36 0.98
C VAL A 183 -7.04 6.86 2.20
N GLY A 184 -6.53 7.09 3.41
CA GLY A 184 -7.20 6.71 4.65
C GLY A 184 -8.55 7.41 4.84
N VAL A 185 -8.62 8.72 4.58
CA VAL A 185 -9.89 9.48 4.62
C VAL A 185 -10.86 8.96 3.57
N ALA A 186 -10.40 8.72 2.34
CA ALA A 186 -11.23 8.16 1.28
C ALA A 186 -11.77 6.77 1.66
N THR A 187 -10.94 5.91 2.24
CA THR A 187 -11.37 4.59 2.73
C THR A 187 -12.48 4.71 3.77
N VAL A 188 -12.33 5.62 4.75
CA VAL A 188 -13.35 5.84 5.78
C VAL A 188 -14.65 6.35 5.16
N VAL A 189 -14.58 7.33 4.26
CA VAL A 189 -15.77 7.88 3.58
C VAL A 189 -16.48 6.79 2.77
N MET A 190 -15.75 6.02 1.96
CA MET A 190 -16.33 4.94 1.16
C MET A 190 -16.92 3.84 2.05
N ALA A 191 -16.25 3.48 3.15
CA ALA A 191 -16.78 2.51 4.11
C ALA A 191 -18.06 3.02 4.81
N LEU A 192 -18.14 4.31 5.14
CA LEU A 192 -19.35 4.91 5.71
C LEU A 192 -20.50 4.91 4.69
N ILE A 193 -20.22 5.15 3.41
CA ILE A 193 -21.23 5.06 2.34
C ILE A 193 -21.72 3.61 2.20
N ALA A 194 -20.80 2.63 2.17
CA ALA A 194 -21.12 1.22 2.07
C ALA A 194 -21.99 0.75 3.25
N VAL A 195 -21.56 1.06 4.49
CA VAL A 195 -22.34 0.80 5.71
C VAL A 195 -23.68 1.55 5.69
N GLY A 196 -23.70 2.79 5.18
CA GLY A 196 -24.93 3.56 5.01
C GLY A 196 -25.94 2.87 4.09
N PHE A 197 -25.48 2.32 2.96
CA PHE A 197 -26.31 1.50 2.07
C PHE A 197 -26.80 0.23 2.77
N ALA A 198 -25.92 -0.47 3.49
CA ALA A 198 -26.27 -1.66 4.25
C ALA A 198 -27.34 -1.37 5.31
N LEU A 199 -27.23 -0.24 6.02
CA LEU A 199 -28.21 0.23 7.01
C LEU A 199 -29.52 0.67 6.35
N TRP A 200 -29.46 1.36 5.21
CA TRP A 200 -30.65 1.75 4.46
C TRP A 200 -31.46 0.54 4.00
N ALA A 201 -30.78 -0.52 3.55
CA ALA A 201 -31.40 -1.80 3.19
C ALA A 201 -32.12 -2.47 4.38
N LEU A 202 -31.68 -2.25 5.63
CA LEU A 202 -32.39 -2.74 6.81
C LEU A 202 -33.69 -1.96 7.07
N THR A 203 -33.70 -0.65 6.82
CA THR A 203 -34.87 0.20 7.09
C THR A 203 -35.96 0.09 6.02
N ASP A 204 -35.57 -0.13 4.76
CA ASP A 204 -36.50 -0.25 3.63
C ASP A 204 -36.17 -1.49 2.78
N ALA A 205 -36.30 -2.67 3.39
CA ALA A 205 -35.91 -3.93 2.76
C ALA A 205 -36.63 -4.19 1.42
N HIS A 206 -37.90 -3.78 1.31
CA HIS A 206 -38.68 -3.96 0.08
C HIS A 206 -38.33 -2.91 -0.99
N GLY A 207 -38.16 -1.65 -0.64
CA GLY A 207 -37.83 -0.59 -1.60
C GLY A 207 -36.43 -0.75 -2.20
N VAL A 208 -35.45 -1.14 -1.37
CA VAL A 208 -34.07 -1.36 -1.82
C VAL A 208 -33.91 -2.71 -2.50
N GLY A 209 -34.43 -3.79 -1.89
CA GLY A 209 -34.25 -5.16 -2.36
C GLY A 209 -34.84 -5.39 -3.76
N THR A 210 -35.98 -4.77 -4.06
CA THR A 210 -36.62 -4.88 -5.40
C THR A 210 -35.75 -4.34 -6.53
N ARG A 211 -34.80 -3.43 -6.26
CA ARG A 211 -33.86 -2.90 -7.26
C ARG A 211 -32.77 -3.89 -7.66
N PHE A 212 -32.58 -4.96 -6.89
CA PHE A 212 -31.60 -6.02 -7.14
C PHE A 212 -32.22 -7.30 -7.70
N CYS A 213 -33.55 -7.32 -7.90
CA CYS A 213 -34.26 -8.46 -8.42
C CYS A 213 -34.62 -8.25 -9.89
N PHE A 214 -34.56 -9.31 -10.69
CA PHE A 214 -34.80 -9.28 -12.13
C PHE A 214 -36.07 -10.03 -12.48
N PRO A 215 -36.91 -9.51 -13.40
CA PRO A 215 -38.05 -10.26 -13.90
C PRO A 215 -37.58 -11.47 -14.70
N MET A 216 -38.08 -12.66 -14.37
CA MET A 216 -37.70 -13.93 -15.03
C MET A 216 -38.10 -13.99 -16.51
N ASN A 217 -38.98 -13.09 -16.97
CA ASN A 217 -39.34 -12.93 -18.38
C ASN A 217 -39.28 -11.45 -18.78
N ALA A 218 -38.31 -11.10 -19.62
CA ALA A 218 -38.10 -9.74 -20.12
C ALA A 218 -39.26 -9.20 -20.98
N ASP A 219 -40.08 -10.09 -21.55
CA ASP A 219 -41.16 -9.81 -22.52
C ASP A 219 -42.57 -9.77 -21.91
N ASN A 220 -42.75 -10.16 -20.64
CA ASN A 220 -44.05 -10.12 -19.98
C ASN A 220 -43.94 -9.41 -18.60
N PRO A 221 -44.38 -8.15 -18.47
CA PRO A 221 -44.26 -7.36 -17.24
C PRO A 221 -45.10 -7.90 -16.06
N ASN A 222 -45.94 -8.92 -16.29
CA ASN A 222 -46.84 -9.51 -15.29
C ASN A 222 -46.41 -10.92 -14.83
N ALA A 223 -45.28 -11.46 -15.29
CA ALA A 223 -44.80 -12.77 -14.88
C ALA A 223 -44.07 -12.71 -13.52
N VAL A 224 -44.70 -13.26 -12.49
CA VAL A 224 -44.13 -13.53 -11.16
C VAL A 224 -43.53 -14.95 -11.25
N PRO A 225 -42.20 -15.11 -11.29
CA PRO A 225 -41.31 -14.80 -10.16
C PRO A 225 -40.18 -13.81 -10.50
N THR A 226 -39.67 -13.16 -9.46
CA THR A 226 -38.54 -12.23 -9.57
C THR A 226 -37.30 -12.95 -9.03
N VAL A 227 -36.25 -13.09 -9.84
CA VAL A 227 -35.01 -13.72 -9.40
C VAL A 227 -34.25 -12.69 -8.56
N CYS A 228 -34.11 -12.95 -7.26
CA CYS A 228 -33.38 -12.11 -6.32
C CYS A 228 -32.02 -12.75 -5.95
N PRO A 229 -31.08 -11.99 -5.36
CA PRO A 229 -29.75 -12.52 -5.02
C PRO A 229 -29.77 -13.70 -4.05
N LEU A 230 -30.76 -13.76 -3.16
CA LEU A 230 -30.86 -14.76 -2.09
C LEU A 230 -32.29 -15.34 -2.03
N GLY A 231 -32.68 -16.07 -3.08
CA GLY A 231 -34.02 -16.67 -3.23
C GLY A 231 -34.96 -15.84 -4.11
N ASP A 232 -36.26 -15.99 -3.90
CA ASP A 232 -37.31 -15.38 -4.74
C ASP A 232 -37.92 -14.11 -4.12
N GLU A 233 -37.56 -13.78 -2.88
CA GLU A 233 -38.10 -12.61 -2.16
C GLU A 233 -37.05 -11.49 -2.01
N PRO A 234 -37.47 -10.22 -2.16
CA PRO A 234 -36.60 -9.08 -1.92
C PRO A 234 -36.26 -8.98 -0.43
N SER A 235 -35.01 -9.26 -0.08
CA SER A 235 -34.51 -9.22 1.29
C SER A 235 -33.27 -8.34 1.44
N TRP A 236 -33.12 -7.72 2.61
CA TRP A 236 -31.92 -6.97 2.99
C TRP A 236 -30.66 -7.86 3.00
N GLN A 237 -30.85 -9.16 3.28
CA GLN A 237 -29.78 -10.16 3.27
C GLN A 237 -29.17 -10.31 1.87
N GLY A 238 -29.98 -10.25 0.81
CA GLY A 238 -29.51 -10.29 -0.57
C GLY A 238 -28.59 -9.11 -0.90
N VAL A 239 -28.92 -7.90 -0.44
CA VAL A 239 -28.09 -6.69 -0.65
C VAL A 239 -26.75 -6.83 0.07
N TRP A 240 -26.77 -7.27 1.33
CA TRP A 240 -25.53 -7.49 2.11
C TRP A 240 -24.67 -8.59 1.50
N PHE A 241 -25.29 -9.64 0.95
CA PHE A 241 -24.56 -10.71 0.29
C PHE A 241 -23.88 -10.24 -0.99
N VAL A 242 -24.56 -9.42 -1.81
CA VAL A 242 -23.96 -8.77 -2.99
C VAL A 242 -22.79 -7.88 -2.60
N GLU A 243 -22.95 -7.06 -1.56
CA GLU A 243 -21.90 -6.19 -1.04
C GLU A 243 -20.68 -6.99 -0.56
N PHE A 244 -20.91 -8.09 0.16
CA PHE A 244 -19.88 -9.01 0.63
C PHE A 244 -19.16 -9.70 -0.54
N CYS A 245 -19.90 -10.17 -1.55
CA CYS A 245 -19.32 -10.78 -2.74
C CYS A 245 -18.46 -9.79 -3.55
N GLY A 246 -18.90 -8.53 -3.66
CA GLY A 246 -18.10 -7.44 -4.25
C GLY A 246 -16.81 -7.17 -3.48
N MET A 247 -16.90 -7.12 -2.14
CA MET A 247 -15.74 -6.98 -1.27
C MET A 247 -14.77 -8.17 -1.40
N LEU A 248 -15.30 -9.40 -1.52
CA LEU A 248 -14.51 -10.61 -1.70
C LEU A 248 -13.77 -10.61 -3.04
N GLY A 249 -14.44 -10.23 -4.13
CA GLY A 249 -13.83 -10.08 -5.44
C GLY A 249 -12.68 -9.06 -5.42
N ALA A 250 -12.92 -7.90 -4.80
CA ALA A 250 -11.89 -6.86 -4.64
C ALA A 250 -10.73 -7.31 -3.74
N ALA A 251 -11.00 -8.09 -2.69
CA ALA A 251 -9.98 -8.64 -1.80
C ALA A 251 -9.06 -9.62 -2.54
N VAL A 252 -9.62 -10.50 -3.37
CA VAL A 252 -8.86 -11.45 -4.20
C VAL A 252 -8.02 -10.72 -5.24
N ALA A 253 -8.61 -9.77 -5.98
CA ALA A 253 -7.90 -8.94 -6.94
C ALA A 253 -6.74 -8.16 -6.28
N GLY A 254 -7.00 -7.58 -5.10
CA GLY A 254 -6.00 -6.91 -4.29
C GLY A 254 -4.87 -7.84 -3.84
N ALA A 255 -5.20 -9.05 -3.37
CA ALA A 255 -4.22 -10.04 -2.96
C ALA A 255 -3.30 -10.50 -4.11
N ILE A 256 -3.83 -10.60 -5.32
CA ILE A 256 -3.04 -10.89 -6.53
C ILE A 256 -2.07 -9.74 -6.81
N SER A 257 -2.55 -8.49 -6.78
CA SER A 257 -1.70 -7.29 -6.97
C SER A 257 -0.55 -7.19 -5.94
N LEU A 258 -0.75 -7.69 -4.72
CA LEU A 258 0.30 -7.73 -3.69
C LEU A 258 1.45 -8.69 -3.99
N ARG A 259 1.25 -9.72 -4.82
CA ARG A 259 2.31 -10.70 -5.15
C ARG A 259 3.47 -10.08 -5.93
N GLU A 260 3.21 -9.01 -6.67
CA GLU A 260 4.23 -8.30 -7.44
C GLU A 260 5.03 -7.30 -6.60
N VAL A 261 4.55 -6.94 -5.41
CA VAL A 261 5.20 -5.96 -4.53
C VAL A 261 6.34 -6.62 -3.76
N ARG A 262 7.54 -6.58 -4.32
CA ARG A 262 8.77 -7.01 -3.62
C ARG A 262 9.16 -5.99 -2.55
N GLY A 263 8.88 -6.33 -1.28
CA GLY A 263 9.48 -5.69 -0.10
C GLY A 263 8.67 -4.54 0.52
N THR A 264 7.90 -4.83 1.57
CA THR A 264 7.23 -3.81 2.40
C THR A 264 8.07 -3.41 3.62
N ALA A 265 9.36 -3.14 3.43
CA ALA A 265 10.29 -2.84 4.53
C ALA A 265 10.25 -1.36 4.98
N GLY A 266 9.46 -0.52 4.31
CA GLY A 266 9.32 0.90 4.61
C GLY A 266 8.49 1.18 5.89
N PRO A 267 8.69 2.35 6.53
CA PRO A 267 7.89 2.77 7.69
C PRO A 267 6.40 2.94 7.34
N TYR A 268 6.12 3.23 6.06
CA TYR A 268 4.79 3.49 5.56
C TYR A 268 4.21 2.21 4.95
N ARG A 269 3.16 1.65 5.55
CA ARG A 269 2.46 0.46 5.04
C ARG A 269 1.55 0.80 3.85
N VAL A 270 2.07 1.48 2.83
CA VAL A 270 1.33 2.03 1.68
C VAL A 270 0.47 0.93 1.02
N ALA A 271 1.07 -0.23 0.74
CA ALA A 271 0.37 -1.35 0.11
C ALA A 271 -0.84 -1.84 0.92
N SER A 272 -0.73 -1.88 2.26
CA SER A 272 -1.85 -2.30 3.11
C SER A 272 -2.96 -1.25 3.18
N GLY A 273 -2.62 0.05 3.13
CA GLY A 273 -3.63 1.11 3.07
C GLY A 273 -4.42 1.08 1.76
N LEU A 274 -3.73 0.83 0.65
CA LEU A 274 -4.36 0.70 -0.66
C LEU A 274 -5.21 -0.59 -0.78
N LEU A 275 -4.78 -1.69 -0.17
CA LEU A 275 -5.60 -2.90 -0.07
C LEU A 275 -6.88 -2.63 0.75
N LEU A 276 -6.77 -1.90 1.86
CA LEU A 276 -7.91 -1.59 2.70
C LEU A 276 -8.93 -0.68 1.98
N LEU A 277 -8.46 0.25 1.14
CA LEU A 277 -9.32 1.08 0.29
C LEU A 277 -10.12 0.23 -0.71
N ARG A 278 -9.54 -0.86 -1.24
CA ARG A 278 -10.23 -1.72 -2.21
C ARG A 278 -11.46 -2.42 -1.64
N LEU A 279 -11.53 -2.69 -0.34
CA LEU A 279 -12.66 -3.39 0.26
C LEU A 279 -13.99 -2.61 0.15
N PRO A 280 -14.10 -1.36 0.64
CA PRO A 280 -15.33 -0.59 0.52
C PRO A 280 -15.60 -0.16 -0.92
N VAL A 281 -14.57 0.08 -1.73
CA VAL A 281 -14.77 0.30 -3.16
C VAL A 281 -15.38 -0.97 -3.77
N GLY A 282 -14.86 -2.16 -3.40
CA GLY A 282 -15.35 -3.52 -3.71
C GLY A 282 -16.85 -3.68 -3.62
N ALA A 283 -17.31 -3.46 -2.40
CA ALA A 283 -18.69 -3.41 -2.00
C ALA A 283 -19.53 -2.46 -2.88
N LEU A 284 -19.11 -1.20 -3.00
CA LEU A 284 -19.87 -0.17 -3.69
C LEU A 284 -19.98 -0.41 -5.19
N THR A 285 -18.92 -0.87 -5.87
CA THR A 285 -19.02 -1.12 -7.31
C THR A 285 -19.90 -2.32 -7.63
N ALA A 286 -19.94 -3.35 -6.76
CA ALA A 286 -20.87 -4.46 -6.94
C ALA A 286 -22.31 -3.98 -6.81
N VAL A 287 -22.62 -3.17 -5.79
CA VAL A 287 -23.94 -2.56 -5.60
C VAL A 287 -24.34 -1.73 -6.82
N ILE A 288 -23.46 -0.81 -7.26
CA ILE A 288 -23.71 0.04 -8.42
C ILE A 288 -23.87 -0.80 -9.70
N GLY A 289 -23.02 -1.81 -9.91
CA GLY A 289 -23.04 -2.66 -11.09
C GLY A 289 -24.34 -3.45 -11.23
N ILE A 290 -24.83 -4.05 -10.13
CA ILE A 290 -26.12 -4.77 -10.17
C ILE A 290 -27.30 -3.82 -10.39
N ILE A 291 -27.28 -2.60 -9.81
CA ILE A 291 -28.30 -1.58 -10.09
C ILE A 291 -28.28 -1.14 -11.56
N LEU A 292 -27.10 -1.02 -12.18
CA LEU A 292 -26.99 -0.68 -13.60
C LEU A 292 -27.53 -1.81 -14.51
N LEU A 293 -27.29 -3.06 -14.14
CA LEU A 293 -27.86 -4.22 -14.82
C LEU A 293 -29.39 -4.23 -14.70
N SER A 294 -29.94 -3.94 -13.51
CA SER A 294 -31.40 -3.87 -13.32
C SER A 294 -32.04 -2.69 -14.05
N GLY A 295 -31.28 -1.61 -14.26
CA GLY A 295 -31.67 -0.47 -15.10
C GLY A 295 -31.66 -0.74 -16.61
N ARG A 296 -31.30 -1.95 -17.06
CA ARG A 296 -31.22 -2.35 -18.49
C ARG A 296 -30.33 -1.43 -19.35
N PHE A 297 -29.31 -0.83 -18.76
CA PHE A 297 -28.37 0.06 -19.47
C PHE A 297 -27.50 -0.67 -20.51
N PHE A 298 -27.27 -1.97 -20.34
CA PHE A 298 -26.49 -2.81 -21.26
C PHE A 298 -27.40 -3.82 -21.97
N PRO A 299 -27.88 -3.52 -23.19
CA PRO A 299 -28.71 -4.47 -23.95
C PRO A 299 -27.91 -5.76 -24.22
N GLY A 300 -28.49 -6.92 -23.89
CA GLY A 300 -27.88 -8.24 -24.10
C GLY A 300 -27.20 -8.88 -22.88
N LEU A 301 -26.95 -8.14 -21.79
CA LEU A 301 -26.41 -8.67 -20.53
C LEU A 301 -27.46 -8.83 -19.42
N THR A 302 -28.74 -8.60 -19.72
CA THR A 302 -29.83 -8.49 -18.73
C THR A 302 -30.63 -9.78 -18.53
N ALA A 303 -30.30 -10.87 -19.23
CA ALA A 303 -30.92 -12.18 -19.03
C ALA A 303 -30.19 -12.93 -17.90
N LEU A 304 -30.31 -12.38 -16.67
CA LEU A 304 -29.85 -13.07 -15.47
C LEU A 304 -30.99 -13.93 -14.96
N ASP A 305 -31.02 -15.18 -15.38
CA ASP A 305 -32.11 -16.11 -15.08
C ASP A 305 -31.88 -16.85 -13.75
N THR A 306 -30.70 -16.69 -13.14
CA THR A 306 -30.33 -17.40 -11.90
C THR A 306 -29.65 -16.50 -10.86
N SER A 307 -29.93 -16.75 -9.58
CA SER A 307 -29.27 -16.09 -8.43
C SER A 307 -27.75 -16.19 -8.51
N THR A 308 -27.21 -17.33 -8.94
CA THR A 308 -25.77 -17.57 -9.10
C THR A 308 -25.13 -16.61 -10.12
N GLN A 309 -25.83 -16.26 -11.20
CA GLN A 309 -25.32 -15.29 -12.18
C GLN A 309 -25.24 -13.88 -11.57
N ILE A 310 -26.21 -13.48 -10.75
CA ILE A 310 -26.18 -12.17 -10.05
C ILE A 310 -24.95 -12.11 -9.13
N ILE A 311 -24.67 -13.19 -8.40
CA ILE A 311 -23.52 -13.29 -7.51
C ILE A 311 -22.20 -13.27 -8.31
N ALA A 312 -22.13 -13.99 -9.43
CA ALA A 312 -20.96 -14.00 -10.29
C ALA A 312 -20.67 -12.59 -10.85
N TRP A 313 -21.70 -11.85 -11.26
CA TRP A 313 -21.57 -10.45 -11.68
C TRP A 313 -21.15 -9.53 -10.53
N ALA A 314 -21.65 -9.74 -9.31
CA ALA A 314 -21.22 -8.97 -8.14
C ALA A 314 -19.71 -9.15 -7.86
N ILE A 315 -19.21 -10.38 -7.94
CA ILE A 315 -17.78 -10.68 -7.83
C ILE A 315 -17.01 -10.03 -8.98
N ALA A 316 -17.50 -10.16 -10.23
CA ALA A 316 -16.89 -9.55 -11.40
C ALA A 316 -16.76 -8.03 -11.24
N PHE A 317 -17.82 -7.32 -10.84
CA PHE A 317 -17.76 -5.88 -10.58
C PHE A 317 -16.83 -5.50 -9.42
N GLY A 318 -16.67 -6.38 -8.42
CA GLY A 318 -15.66 -6.23 -7.37
C GLY A 318 -14.21 -6.36 -7.89
N VAL A 319 -13.99 -7.16 -8.93
CA VAL A 319 -12.68 -7.31 -9.60
C VAL A 319 -12.44 -6.18 -10.63
N LEU A 320 -13.48 -5.74 -11.34
CA LEU A 320 -13.40 -4.82 -12.50
C LEU A 320 -13.19 -3.33 -12.16
N GLN A 321 -12.80 -3.01 -10.92
CA GLN A 321 -12.72 -1.61 -10.45
C GLN A 321 -11.58 -0.81 -11.08
N GLU A 322 -10.45 -1.46 -11.32
CA GLU A 322 -9.23 -0.83 -11.83
C GLU A 322 -9.30 -0.38 -13.29
N PRO A 323 -9.82 -1.16 -14.25
CA PRO A 323 -9.90 -0.69 -15.64
C PRO A 323 -10.85 0.50 -15.79
N VAL A 324 -11.98 0.50 -15.07
CA VAL A 324 -12.98 1.59 -15.14
C VAL A 324 -12.42 2.89 -14.57
N THR A 325 -11.75 2.84 -13.42
CA THR A 325 -11.12 4.02 -12.81
C THR A 325 -9.95 4.55 -13.66
N ARG A 326 -9.10 3.67 -14.21
CA ARG A 326 -8.02 4.08 -15.12
C ARG A 326 -8.54 4.71 -16.42
N ALA A 327 -9.69 4.27 -16.94
CA ALA A 327 -10.28 4.88 -18.13
C ALA A 327 -10.77 6.31 -17.87
N ILE A 328 -11.43 6.54 -16.73
CA ILE A 328 -11.92 7.86 -16.32
C ILE A 328 -10.74 8.81 -16.03
N ASP A 329 -9.70 8.34 -15.34
CA ASP A 329 -8.51 9.16 -15.04
C ASP A 329 -7.79 9.62 -16.31
N ARG A 330 -7.69 8.75 -17.32
CA ARG A 330 -7.11 9.09 -18.63
C ARG A 330 -7.92 10.15 -19.36
N GLN A 331 -9.25 10.05 -19.32
CA GLN A 331 -10.14 11.07 -19.92
C GLN A 331 -10.04 12.41 -19.18
N GLY A 332 -9.95 12.39 -17.84
CA GLY A 332 -9.77 13.59 -17.02
C GLY A 332 -8.44 14.30 -17.28
N GLN A 333 -7.33 13.55 -17.37
CA GLN A 333 -6.02 14.11 -17.70
C GLN A 333 -6.00 14.70 -19.11
N PHE A 334 -6.57 14.01 -20.10
CA PHE A 334 -6.69 14.52 -21.46
C PHE A 334 -7.48 15.85 -21.52
N LEU A 335 -8.57 15.98 -20.76
CA LEU A 335 -9.34 17.22 -20.69
C LEU A 335 -8.57 18.34 -19.98
N LEU A 336 -7.86 18.05 -18.89
CA LEU A 336 -7.03 19.04 -18.19
C LEU A 336 -5.82 19.49 -19.01
N GLU A 337 -5.21 18.58 -19.78
CA GLU A 337 -4.11 18.88 -20.71
C GLU A 337 -4.60 19.72 -21.87
N ASN A 338 -5.77 19.41 -22.45
CA ASN A 338 -6.37 20.23 -23.51
C ASN A 338 -6.75 21.64 -23.02
N VAL A 339 -7.21 21.78 -21.78
CA VAL A 339 -7.48 23.09 -21.16
C VAL A 339 -6.18 23.84 -20.85
N ARG A 340 -5.13 23.16 -20.37
CA ARG A 340 -3.79 23.77 -20.16
C ARG A 340 -3.10 24.16 -21.47
N ALA A 341 -3.28 23.39 -22.54
CA ALA A 341 -2.77 23.71 -23.87
C ALA A 341 -3.51 24.91 -24.48
N SER A 342 -4.83 24.99 -24.30
CA SER A 342 -5.65 26.13 -24.73
C SER A 342 -5.35 27.41 -23.93
N GLY A 343 -4.85 27.30 -22.71
CA GLY A 343 -4.38 28.41 -21.88
C GLY A 343 -2.96 28.94 -22.19
N ARG A 344 -2.18 28.23 -23.01
CA ARG A 344 -0.83 28.67 -23.41
C ARG A 344 -0.92 29.43 -24.73
N LYS A 345 -1.17 30.74 -24.68
CA LYS A 345 -0.90 31.63 -25.82
C LYS A 345 0.57 31.41 -26.24
N PRO A 346 0.86 31.07 -27.51
CA PRO A 346 2.23 31.11 -27.98
C PRO A 346 2.69 32.56 -27.91
N ASP A 347 3.78 32.76 -27.16
CA ASP A 347 4.54 34.00 -27.14
C ASP A 347 4.96 34.32 -28.58
N ASN A 348 4.33 35.34 -29.17
CA ASN A 348 4.79 35.97 -30.40
C ASN A 348 6.08 36.74 -30.07
N GLY A 349 7.20 36.02 -30.00
CA GLY A 349 8.53 36.62 -30.05
C GLY A 349 8.78 37.19 -31.46
N PRO A 350 9.21 38.46 -31.59
CA PRO A 350 9.30 39.11 -32.90
C PRO A 350 10.54 38.62 -33.65
N GLY A 351 10.34 38.21 -34.90
CA GLY A 351 11.31 38.39 -35.99
C GLY A 351 12.63 37.64 -35.90
N LYS A 352 12.67 36.40 -36.39
CA LYS A 352 13.83 35.93 -37.15
C LYS A 352 13.40 35.57 -38.57
N ARG A 353 13.84 36.40 -39.52
CA ARG A 353 13.71 36.15 -40.97
C ARG A 353 14.42 34.84 -41.34
N PRO A 354 13.88 34.02 -42.26
CA PRO A 354 14.61 32.90 -42.80
C PRO A 354 15.65 33.39 -43.80
N ARG A 355 16.92 33.03 -43.61
CA ARG A 355 17.97 33.18 -44.64
C ARG A 355 17.86 32.01 -45.62
N PRO A 356 17.81 32.24 -46.94
CA PRO A 356 17.81 31.18 -47.92
C PRO A 356 19.25 30.74 -48.24
N GLY A 357 19.42 29.44 -48.47
CA GLY A 357 20.51 28.90 -49.30
C GLY A 357 21.83 28.58 -48.58
N ARG A 358 22.01 27.31 -48.22
CA ARG A 358 23.33 26.66 -48.35
C ARG A 358 23.15 25.16 -48.60
N LYS A 359 23.47 24.70 -49.81
CA LYS A 359 23.66 23.29 -50.13
C LYS A 359 24.81 22.73 -49.27
N PRO A 360 24.69 21.53 -48.69
CA PRO A 360 25.82 20.86 -48.08
C PRO A 360 26.70 20.20 -49.18
N PRO A 361 28.04 20.25 -49.07
CA PRO A 361 28.91 19.43 -49.89
C PRO A 361 28.91 17.97 -49.41
N ALA A 362 29.07 17.08 -50.38
CA ALA A 362 29.17 15.64 -50.25
C ALA A 362 30.55 15.17 -49.75
N SER A 363 30.62 13.86 -49.49
CA SER A 363 31.76 13.04 -49.07
C SER A 363 32.00 13.06 -47.55
N SER A 364 32.23 11.96 -46.82
CA SER A 364 32.22 10.51 -47.03
C SER A 364 32.87 9.94 -45.76
N SER A 365 32.25 8.99 -45.05
CA SER A 365 32.96 7.78 -44.61
C SER A 365 32.00 6.85 -43.87
N GLN A 366 32.14 5.58 -44.21
CA GLN A 366 31.36 4.43 -43.82
C GLN A 366 31.46 4.10 -42.32
N ALA A 367 30.36 3.60 -41.75
CA ALA A 367 30.35 2.38 -40.96
C ALA A 367 28.91 1.85 -40.92
N SER A 368 28.70 0.81 -41.72
CA SER A 368 27.47 0.02 -41.86
C SER A 368 27.31 -0.97 -40.71
N HIS A 369 26.12 -1.01 -40.09
CA HIS A 369 25.54 -2.22 -39.52
C HIS A 369 24.01 -2.19 -39.74
N PRO A 370 23.36 -3.32 -40.07
CA PRO A 370 22.08 -3.34 -40.77
C PRO A 370 20.86 -3.18 -39.85
N GLU A 371 19.85 -2.56 -40.46
CA GLU A 371 18.43 -2.58 -40.12
C GLU A 371 17.92 -4.02 -39.89
N PRO A 372 17.16 -4.31 -38.82
CA PRO A 372 16.49 -5.60 -38.69
C PRO A 372 15.27 -5.66 -39.62
N GLU A 373 15.25 -6.66 -40.49
CA GLU A 373 14.07 -7.06 -41.28
C GLU A 373 12.85 -7.32 -40.37
N PRO A 374 11.62 -7.09 -40.87
CA PRO A 374 10.39 -7.37 -40.15
C PRO A 374 10.17 -8.88 -40.03
N GLU A 375 9.97 -9.36 -38.80
CA GLU A 375 9.57 -10.75 -38.52
C GLU A 375 8.20 -11.07 -39.13
N PRO A 376 8.00 -12.32 -39.61
CA PRO A 376 6.80 -12.70 -40.34
C PRO A 376 5.56 -12.85 -39.44
N GLU A 377 4.46 -12.40 -39.99
CA GLU A 377 3.08 -12.52 -39.51
C GLU A 377 2.73 -14.02 -39.29
N LEU A 378 2.49 -14.41 -38.03
CA LEU A 378 1.96 -15.75 -37.72
C LEU A 378 0.47 -15.79 -38.08
N GLU A 379 0.13 -16.54 -39.12
CA GLU A 379 -1.25 -16.97 -39.40
C GLU A 379 -1.82 -17.81 -38.24
N PRO A 380 -3.15 -17.77 -37.99
CA PRO A 380 -3.77 -18.49 -36.89
C PRO A 380 -3.76 -19.99 -37.17
N GLN A 381 -3.11 -20.78 -36.32
CA GLN A 381 -3.24 -22.23 -36.35
C GLN A 381 -4.64 -22.63 -35.89
N SER A 382 -5.35 -23.28 -36.81
CA SER A 382 -6.61 -23.99 -36.64
C SER A 382 -6.56 -25.01 -35.48
N GLU A 383 -7.57 -24.94 -34.61
CA GLU A 383 -7.82 -25.94 -33.56
C GLU A 383 -8.06 -27.33 -34.17
N PRO A 384 -7.63 -28.43 -33.50
CA PRO A 384 -8.00 -29.77 -33.92
C PRO A 384 -9.46 -30.07 -33.56
N GLU A 385 -10.20 -30.45 -34.60
CA GLU A 385 -11.56 -30.98 -34.60
C GLU A 385 -11.67 -32.18 -33.65
N LEU A 386 -12.50 -32.07 -32.60
CA LEU A 386 -12.86 -33.20 -31.75
C LEU A 386 -14.05 -33.92 -32.40
N GLU A 387 -13.82 -35.14 -32.90
CA GLU A 387 -14.88 -36.03 -33.36
C GLU A 387 -15.87 -36.39 -32.24
N PRO A 388 -17.16 -36.58 -32.56
CA PRO A 388 -18.24 -36.75 -31.60
C PRO A 388 -18.25 -38.16 -30.99
N GLN A 389 -18.10 -38.27 -29.66
CA GLN A 389 -18.38 -39.51 -28.95
C GLN A 389 -19.87 -39.60 -28.61
N SER A 390 -20.51 -40.50 -29.37
CA SER A 390 -21.76 -41.23 -29.17
C SER A 390 -22.41 -41.20 -27.77
N GLU A 391 -23.69 -40.85 -27.78
CA GLU A 391 -24.70 -41.14 -26.74
C GLU A 391 -24.70 -42.63 -26.31
N PRO A 392 -24.99 -42.92 -25.03
CA PRO A 392 -25.66 -44.15 -24.65
C PRO A 392 -27.17 -43.93 -24.58
N GLU A 393 -27.91 -44.64 -25.43
CA GLU A 393 -29.37 -44.80 -25.39
C GLU A 393 -29.86 -45.41 -24.05
N PRO A 394 -31.14 -45.20 -23.68
CA PRO A 394 -31.71 -45.57 -22.39
C PRO A 394 -32.34 -46.97 -22.40
N GLU A 395 -32.35 -47.64 -21.25
CA GLU A 395 -33.12 -48.87 -21.03
C GLU A 395 -33.60 -48.97 -19.56
N PRO A 396 -34.69 -49.70 -19.25
CA PRO A 396 -36.02 -49.10 -19.14
C PRO A 396 -36.65 -49.23 -17.74
N ALA A 397 -37.81 -48.57 -17.58
CA ALA A 397 -38.65 -48.58 -16.39
C ALA A 397 -39.14 -49.97 -15.98
N GLY A 398 -39.18 -50.21 -14.66
CA GLY A 398 -39.85 -51.35 -14.03
C GLY A 398 -40.09 -51.15 -12.53
N GLU A 399 -41.29 -50.66 -12.18
CA GLU A 399 -41.96 -50.93 -10.89
C GLU A 399 -42.64 -52.33 -10.94
N PRO A 400 -43.17 -52.95 -9.84
CA PRO A 400 -43.48 -52.40 -8.51
C PRO A 400 -43.06 -53.27 -7.28
N GLU A 401 -43.28 -52.73 -6.07
CA GLU A 401 -43.22 -53.42 -4.76
C GLU A 401 -44.15 -54.66 -4.64
N PRO A 402 -43.88 -55.54 -3.65
CA PRO A 402 -44.91 -55.70 -2.60
C PRO A 402 -44.41 -55.92 -1.14
N LYS A 403 -45.23 -55.36 -0.23
CA LYS A 403 -45.42 -55.56 1.23
C LYS A 403 -45.06 -56.91 1.88
N ALA A 404 -44.53 -56.84 3.11
CA ALA A 404 -45.03 -57.57 4.32
C ALA A 404 -44.37 -57.01 5.61
N ARG A 405 -45.13 -56.46 6.58
CA ARG A 405 -45.53 -57.05 7.90
C ARG A 405 -44.33 -57.55 8.75
N GLY A 406 -44.13 -57.19 10.03
CA GLY A 406 -44.88 -56.43 11.04
C GLY A 406 -44.29 -56.69 12.45
N GLY A 407 -44.75 -55.93 13.46
CA GLY A 407 -44.58 -56.21 14.90
C GLY A 407 -43.51 -55.35 15.61
N ALA A 408 -43.86 -54.25 16.28
CA ALA A 408 -44.44 -54.15 17.65
C ALA A 408 -43.43 -54.52 18.76
N VAL A 409 -43.31 -53.87 19.93
CA VAL A 409 -43.97 -52.75 20.64
C VAL A 409 -43.18 -52.56 21.97
N SER A 410 -43.26 -51.37 22.58
CA SER A 410 -43.05 -51.07 24.03
C SER A 410 -41.62 -51.06 24.60
N ARG A 411 -41.19 -50.17 25.50
CA ARG A 411 -41.81 -49.42 26.63
C ARG A 411 -41.05 -48.07 26.79
N VAL A 412 -41.69 -46.90 26.90
CA VAL A 412 -42.47 -46.34 28.04
C VAL A 412 -41.61 -45.68 29.13
N LEU A 413 -41.84 -44.35 29.27
CA LEU A 413 -41.79 -43.44 30.43
C LEU A 413 -40.46 -43.32 31.22
N GLY A 414 -40.02 -42.14 31.67
CA GLY A 414 -40.64 -40.83 31.68
C GLY A 414 -39.92 -39.89 32.66
N ARG A 415 -39.90 -38.61 32.28
CA ARG A 415 -40.01 -37.38 33.09
C ARG A 415 -39.20 -37.17 34.40
N ARG A 416 -38.49 -36.02 34.35
CA ARG A 416 -38.50 -34.86 35.29
C ARG A 416 -38.05 -35.09 36.74
N SER A 417 -37.02 -34.35 37.17
CA SER A 417 -37.16 -33.04 37.82
C SER A 417 -35.86 -32.59 38.49
N ALA A 418 -35.67 -31.26 38.50
CA ALA A 418 -34.66 -30.52 39.22
C ALA A 418 -34.77 -30.66 40.75
N SER A 419 -33.69 -30.36 41.48
CA SER A 419 -33.66 -29.37 42.59
C SER A 419 -32.42 -29.55 43.49
N ARG A 420 -31.61 -28.48 43.57
CA ARG A 420 -31.12 -27.81 44.80
C ARG A 420 -30.14 -28.54 45.75
N ALA A 421 -29.06 -27.81 46.01
CA ALA A 421 -28.04 -27.99 47.06
C ALA A 421 -28.61 -28.18 48.48
N PRO A 422 -27.75 -28.57 49.43
CA PRO A 422 -27.28 -27.57 50.40
C PRO A 422 -25.79 -27.66 50.80
N ARG A 423 -25.39 -26.62 51.53
CA ARG A 423 -24.07 -26.30 52.12
C ARG A 423 -23.74 -27.12 53.38
N ARG A 424 -22.41 -27.20 53.63
CA ARG A 424 -21.66 -27.14 54.92
C ARG A 424 -21.70 -28.37 55.87
N PRO A 425 -20.81 -28.42 56.88
CA PRO A 425 -19.37 -28.09 56.91
C PRO A 425 -18.53 -29.20 57.59
N ASP A 426 -17.21 -29.20 57.36
CA ASP A 426 -16.13 -29.21 58.37
C ASP A 426 -14.77 -29.44 57.67
#